data_AF-A0AB36CK52-F1
#
_entry.id   AF-A0AB36CK52-F1
#
_cell.length_a   1.000
_cell.length_b   1.000
_cell.length_c   1.000
_cell.angle_alpha   90.00
_cell.angle_beta   90.00
_cell.angle_gamma   90.00
#
_symmetry.space_group_name_H-M   'P 1'
#
loop_
_entity.id
_entity.type
_entity.pdbx_description
1 polymer ?
#
loop_
_entity_poly.entity_id
_entity_poly.type
_entity_poly.pdbx_seq_one_letter_code
_entity_poly.pdbx_strand_id
1 'polypeptide(L)'
;MAGKSRGTHGGKINTRERLQVVEHSLRSRINRVRTRFPYMLQATIGAGLAYWVAHELVGHPQPFFAPMSVVIILGLSGGDRLSRAFEMAMGGVMGVAVGDLLFHSTGMTGPLQITLIVFIALIVGSLLTKSVLVSNQIVIGSILIATILPPDVSNGGLERAIDALIGCVIGIATIALLPNSPLTNGRNEISKVLAIISSVLDDVVAGLRDNDSKVIDQAMDAVNNSQTEINSMLAAAKSGKEVTKVSPLMWSSRRQLRSFERMLEPVGNCVRLVQVLARRAGVLCEDGDKVSDKQIALLEELADIALGLSTVYQKRTKVIEAQEIPALINRLRDVAAESGTEVLDKNSVLSAYAILAQTRSVAVDLMIVCGMSRESAVAQLKPTSKTPAFPPEA
;
A
#
# COMPACT_ATOMS: atom_id res chain seq x y z
N MET A 1 -31.67 13.51 47.91
CA MET A 1 -30.78 12.37 47.59
C MET A 1 -31.34 11.69 46.36
N ALA A 2 -30.67 11.46 45.23
CA ALA A 2 -29.32 11.74 44.80
C ALA A 2 -29.38 11.90 43.26
N GLY A 3 -28.82 12.99 42.73
CA GLY A 3 -28.62 13.17 41.30
C GLY A 3 -27.37 12.41 40.86
N LYS A 4 -27.55 11.41 40.00
CA LYS A 4 -26.46 10.57 39.48
C LYS A 4 -25.84 11.25 38.26
N SER A 5 -24.58 11.64 38.41
CA SER A 5 -23.71 12.20 37.38
C SER A 5 -23.63 11.23 36.18
N ARG A 6 -23.95 11.70 34.97
CA ARG A 6 -23.61 11.02 33.72
C ARG A 6 -22.25 11.53 33.26
N GLY A 7 -21.23 10.72 33.45
CA GLY A 7 -19.89 10.92 32.90
C GLY A 7 -19.93 10.84 31.37
N THR A 8 -19.25 11.79 30.74
CA THR A 8 -18.94 11.84 29.32
C THR A 8 -17.78 10.88 29.01
N HIS A 9 -18.08 9.64 28.62
CA HIS A 9 -17.10 8.80 27.93
C HIS A 9 -17.25 8.98 26.43
N GLY A 10 -16.20 9.49 25.78
CA GLY A 10 -16.09 9.57 24.33
C GLY A 10 -16.24 8.16 23.74
N GLY A 11 -17.26 7.98 22.89
CA GLY A 11 -17.58 6.70 22.28
C GLY A 11 -16.40 6.17 21.47
N LYS A 12 -15.87 5.02 21.90
CA LYS A 12 -14.95 4.19 21.13
C LYS A 12 -15.75 3.60 19.96
N ILE A 13 -15.38 3.97 18.73
CA ILE A 13 -16.10 3.61 17.51
C ILE A 13 -15.71 2.18 17.12
N ASN A 14 -16.71 1.31 16.95
CA ASN A 14 -16.56 -0.09 16.55
C ASN A 14 -15.93 -0.19 15.14
N THR A 15 -15.07 -1.18 14.90
CA THR A 15 -14.40 -1.48 13.61
C THR A 15 -15.38 -1.43 12.42
N ARG A 16 -16.61 -1.90 12.61
CA ARG A 16 -17.67 -1.88 11.60
C ARG A 16 -18.20 -0.48 11.29
N GLU A 17 -18.34 0.39 12.29
CA GLU A 17 -18.75 1.79 12.11
C GLU A 17 -17.66 2.62 11.42
N ARG A 18 -16.38 2.33 11.70
CA ARG A 18 -15.26 2.93 10.95
C ARG A 18 -15.27 2.54 9.47
N LEU A 19 -15.68 1.31 9.14
CA LEU A 19 -15.73 0.81 7.77
C LEU A 19 -16.99 1.24 7.00
N GLN A 20 -18.16 1.37 7.65
CA GLN A 20 -19.42 1.66 6.97
C GLN A 20 -19.73 3.16 6.72
N VAL A 21 -19.07 4.11 7.41
CA VAL A 21 -19.44 5.55 7.33
C VAL A 21 -18.86 6.29 6.10
N VAL A 22 -18.01 5.67 5.28
CA VAL A 22 -17.18 6.45 4.32
C VAL A 22 -17.59 6.35 2.84
N GLU A 23 -18.37 5.36 2.42
CA GLU A 23 -18.44 5.03 0.98
C GLU A 23 -19.38 5.91 0.12
N HIS A 24 -20.39 6.60 0.67
CA HIS A 24 -21.43 7.21 -0.18
C HIS A 24 -21.62 8.73 -0.10
N SER A 25 -20.86 9.48 0.69
CA SER A 25 -21.04 10.93 0.75
C SER A 25 -20.42 11.68 -0.45
N LEU A 26 -21.07 12.73 -0.95
CA LEU A 26 -20.47 13.64 -1.94
C LEU A 26 -19.12 14.20 -1.48
N ARG A 27 -18.93 14.33 -0.16
CA ARG A 27 -17.65 14.73 0.44
C ARG A 27 -16.53 13.73 0.18
N SER A 28 -16.79 12.42 0.20
CA SER A 28 -15.77 11.40 -0.10
C SER A 28 -15.34 11.45 -1.57
N ARG A 29 -16.29 11.67 -2.49
CA ARG A 29 -16.02 11.85 -3.93
C ARG A 29 -15.19 13.09 -4.22
N ILE A 30 -15.54 14.23 -3.61
CA ILE A 30 -14.77 15.48 -3.74
C ILE A 30 -13.36 15.31 -3.14
N ASN A 31 -13.26 14.66 -1.98
CA ASN A 31 -11.97 14.39 -1.37
C ASN A 31 -11.09 13.50 -2.27
N ARG A 32 -11.68 12.52 -2.97
CA ARG A 32 -10.97 11.67 -3.94
C ARG A 32 -10.42 12.46 -5.13
N VAL A 33 -11.16 13.44 -5.65
CA VAL A 33 -10.65 14.33 -6.71
C VAL A 33 -9.53 15.19 -6.16
N ARG A 34 -9.72 15.77 -4.97
CA ARG A 34 -8.71 16.63 -4.33
C ARG A 34 -7.40 15.88 -4.05
N THR A 35 -7.45 14.62 -3.61
CA THR A 35 -6.26 13.80 -3.41
C THR A 35 -5.57 13.40 -4.71
N ARG A 36 -6.33 13.22 -5.80
CA ARG A 36 -5.79 12.90 -7.13
C ARG A 36 -5.44 14.11 -8.00
N PHE A 37 -5.79 15.32 -7.58
CA PHE A 37 -5.56 16.55 -8.34
C PHE A 37 -4.11 16.74 -8.80
N PRO A 38 -3.07 16.46 -7.99
CA PRO A 38 -1.68 16.60 -8.43
C PRO A 38 -1.33 15.63 -9.57
N TYR A 39 -1.85 14.40 -9.53
CA TYR A 39 -1.72 13.45 -10.64
C TYR A 39 -2.43 13.94 -11.89
N MET A 40 -3.65 14.48 -11.76
CA MET A 40 -4.41 15.01 -12.91
C MET A 40 -3.61 16.13 -13.60
N LEU A 41 -3.04 17.05 -12.81
CA LEU A 41 -2.23 18.14 -13.35
C LEU A 41 -0.98 17.62 -14.07
N GLN A 42 -0.24 16.68 -13.48
CA GLN A 42 0.91 16.04 -14.11
C GLN A 42 0.52 15.34 -15.42
N ALA A 43 -0.55 14.55 -15.41
CA ALA A 43 -0.99 13.78 -16.57
C ALA A 43 -1.40 14.70 -17.71
N THR A 44 -2.14 15.77 -17.42
CA THR A 44 -2.55 16.76 -18.43
C THR A 44 -1.35 17.51 -19.01
N ILE A 45 -0.45 18.02 -18.16
CA ILE A 45 0.74 18.76 -18.63
C ILE A 45 1.67 17.83 -19.43
N GLY A 46 1.97 16.66 -18.89
CA GLY A 46 2.85 15.70 -19.53
C GLY A 46 2.30 15.20 -20.86
N ALA A 47 1.00 14.87 -20.94
CA ALA A 47 0.38 14.44 -22.19
C ALA A 47 0.37 15.55 -23.24
N GLY A 48 0.06 16.79 -22.83
CA GLY A 48 0.12 17.95 -23.73
C GLY A 48 1.53 18.22 -24.26
N LEU A 49 2.55 18.15 -23.39
CA LEU A 49 3.95 18.27 -23.78
C LEU A 49 4.39 17.14 -24.71
N ALA A 50 3.99 15.89 -24.44
CA ALA A 50 4.34 14.77 -25.29
C ALA A 50 3.75 14.86 -26.69
N TYR A 51 2.49 15.29 -26.78
CA TYR A 51 1.86 15.58 -28.07
C TYR A 51 2.60 16.71 -28.80
N TRP A 52 2.86 17.83 -28.12
CA TRP A 52 3.55 18.98 -28.72
C TRP A 52 4.96 18.61 -29.23
N VAL A 53 5.74 17.86 -28.45
CA VAL A 53 7.08 17.41 -28.87
C VAL A 53 7.00 16.48 -30.09
N ALA A 54 6.12 15.48 -30.06
CA ALA A 54 6.02 14.55 -31.18
C ALA A 54 5.48 15.23 -32.45
N HIS A 55 4.58 16.21 -32.31
CA HIS A 55 4.00 16.92 -33.45
C HIS A 55 4.93 17.98 -34.04
N GLU A 56 5.41 18.91 -33.22
CA GLU A 56 6.14 20.10 -33.69
C GLU A 56 7.65 19.85 -33.84
N LEU A 57 8.26 19.06 -32.96
CA LEU A 57 9.71 18.84 -32.98
C LEU A 57 10.10 17.64 -33.86
N VAL A 58 9.30 16.57 -33.85
CA VAL A 58 9.57 15.36 -34.65
C VAL A 58 8.84 15.39 -35.99
N GLY A 59 7.75 16.15 -36.10
CA GLY A 59 7.01 16.33 -37.35
C GLY A 59 5.95 15.24 -37.60
N HIS A 60 5.57 14.46 -36.58
CA HIS A 60 4.55 13.43 -36.76
C HIS A 60 3.16 14.07 -36.85
N PRO A 61 2.36 13.79 -37.90
CA PRO A 61 1.09 14.48 -38.14
C PRO A 61 0.02 14.13 -37.10
N GLN A 62 0.03 12.91 -36.55
CA GLN A 62 -0.95 12.44 -35.57
C GLN A 62 -0.29 11.57 -34.48
N PRO A 63 0.43 12.17 -33.51
CA PRO A 63 1.19 11.41 -32.52
C PRO A 63 0.32 10.97 -31.34
N PHE A 64 -0.63 10.06 -31.57
CA PHE A 64 -1.59 9.64 -30.55
C PHE A 64 -0.98 8.75 -29.46
N PHE A 65 0.09 8.00 -29.75
CA PHE A 65 0.77 7.14 -28.77
C PHE A 65 1.57 7.92 -27.73
N ALA A 66 2.10 9.10 -28.08
CA ALA A 66 2.90 9.93 -27.18
C ALA A 66 2.10 10.37 -25.92
N PRO A 67 0.93 11.04 -26.03
CA PRO A 67 0.13 11.41 -24.86
C PRO A 67 -0.43 10.19 -24.12
N MET A 68 -0.83 9.11 -24.81
CA MET A 68 -1.30 7.89 -24.15
C MET A 68 -0.21 7.27 -23.26
N SER A 69 1.01 7.21 -23.76
CA SER A 69 2.16 6.65 -23.05
C SER A 69 2.44 7.41 -21.75
N VAL A 70 2.32 8.74 -21.76
CA VAL A 70 2.44 9.57 -20.55
C VAL A 70 1.38 9.20 -19.52
N VAL A 71 0.10 9.12 -19.92
CA VAL A 71 -1.00 8.82 -19.00
C VAL A 71 -0.86 7.42 -18.41
N ILE A 72 -0.48 6.43 -19.23
CA ILE A 72 -0.28 5.06 -18.75
C ILE A 72 0.86 5.05 -17.72
N ILE A 73 2.04 5.61 -18.02
CA ILE A 73 3.19 5.61 -17.11
C ILE A 73 2.91 6.31 -15.80
N LEU A 74 2.27 7.48 -15.86
CA LEU A 74 1.91 8.21 -14.65
C LEU A 74 0.86 7.45 -13.83
N GLY A 75 -0.07 6.77 -14.51
CA GLY A 75 -1.17 6.01 -13.92
C GLY A 75 -0.75 4.69 -13.29
N LEU A 76 0.42 4.16 -13.66
CA LEU A 76 0.98 2.95 -13.04
C LEU A 76 1.26 3.19 -11.54
N SER A 77 0.75 2.27 -10.72
CA SER A 77 1.01 2.21 -9.28
C SER A 77 2.02 1.08 -8.99
N GLY A 78 2.89 1.26 -8.00
CA GLY A 78 3.96 0.30 -7.68
C GLY A 78 5.30 0.64 -8.37
N GLY A 79 6.38 0.42 -7.64
CA GLY A 79 7.70 1.00 -7.93
C GLY A 79 8.55 0.30 -8.98
N ASP A 80 8.09 0.26 -10.23
CA ASP A 80 8.87 -0.12 -11.43
C ASP A 80 8.35 0.59 -12.70
N ARG A 81 7.91 1.86 -12.60
CA ARG A 81 7.45 2.68 -13.74
C ARG A 81 8.49 2.75 -14.86
N LEU A 82 9.79 2.77 -14.57
CA LEU A 82 10.84 2.80 -15.60
C LEU A 82 10.88 1.52 -16.44
N SER A 83 10.91 0.35 -15.78
CA SER A 83 10.85 -0.95 -16.46
C SER A 83 9.53 -1.10 -17.21
N ARG A 84 8.43 -0.66 -16.59
CA ARG A 84 7.10 -0.69 -17.20
C ARG A 84 6.94 0.28 -18.38
N ALA A 85 7.65 1.41 -18.38
CA ALA A 85 7.70 2.34 -19.50
C ALA A 85 8.38 1.70 -20.72
N PHE A 86 9.47 0.96 -20.49
CA PHE A 86 10.15 0.21 -21.54
C PHE A 86 9.29 -0.95 -22.05
N GLU A 87 8.70 -1.73 -21.14
CA GLU A 87 7.71 -2.76 -21.46
C GLU A 87 6.56 -2.20 -22.31
N MET A 88 6.00 -1.06 -21.93
CA MET A 88 4.92 -0.40 -22.65
C MET A 88 5.35 0.06 -24.04
N ALA A 89 6.54 0.64 -24.18
CA ALA A 89 7.09 1.01 -25.48
C ALA A 89 7.22 -0.23 -26.39
N MET A 90 7.81 -1.33 -25.89
CA MET A 90 7.91 -2.59 -26.64
C MET A 90 6.55 -3.16 -27.02
N GLY A 91 5.59 -3.15 -26.08
CA GLY A 91 4.23 -3.63 -26.32
C GLY A 91 3.52 -2.79 -27.38
N GLY A 92 3.74 -1.47 -27.38
CA GLY A 92 3.25 -0.56 -28.42
C GLY A 92 3.85 -0.87 -29.79
N VAL A 93 5.18 -1.01 -29.89
CA VAL A 93 5.87 -1.39 -31.14
C VAL A 93 5.33 -2.71 -31.68
N MET A 94 5.24 -3.72 -30.83
CA MET A 94 4.74 -5.04 -31.21
C MET A 94 3.26 -5.00 -31.59
N GLY A 95 2.43 -4.25 -30.85
CA GLY A 95 1.01 -4.09 -31.17
C GLY A 95 0.80 -3.43 -32.53
N VAL A 96 1.62 -2.45 -32.86
CA VAL A 96 1.59 -1.81 -34.18
C VAL A 96 2.06 -2.78 -35.26
N ALA A 97 3.16 -3.50 -35.06
CA ALA A 97 3.66 -4.48 -36.02
C ALA A 97 2.67 -5.63 -36.27
N VAL A 98 2.05 -6.15 -35.21
CA VAL A 98 1.05 -7.22 -35.29
C VAL A 98 -0.22 -6.69 -35.94
N GLY A 99 -0.73 -5.54 -35.51
CA GLY A 99 -1.92 -4.93 -36.09
C GLY A 99 -1.77 -4.66 -37.59
N ASP A 100 -0.63 -4.11 -38.00
CA ASP A 100 -0.33 -3.77 -39.39
C ASP A 100 -0.22 -5.04 -40.27
N LEU A 101 0.53 -6.05 -39.82
CA LEU A 101 0.66 -7.32 -40.53
C LEU A 101 -0.67 -8.05 -40.67
N LEU A 102 -1.47 -8.10 -39.60
CA LEU A 102 -2.77 -8.77 -39.62
C LEU A 102 -3.79 -8.01 -40.46
N PHE A 103 -3.75 -6.68 -40.46
CA PHE A 103 -4.64 -5.89 -41.29
C PHE A 103 -4.41 -6.16 -42.79
N HIS A 104 -3.15 -6.16 -43.24
CA HIS A 104 -2.80 -6.46 -44.63
C HIS A 104 -3.07 -7.91 -45.03
N SER A 105 -2.78 -8.87 -44.14
CA SER A 105 -2.88 -10.30 -44.46
C SER A 105 -4.31 -10.83 -44.48
N THR A 106 -5.24 -10.19 -43.76
CA THR A 106 -6.60 -10.73 -43.61
C THR A 106 -7.50 -10.45 -44.81
N GLY A 107 -7.30 -9.37 -45.57
CA GLY A 107 -8.12 -9.01 -46.75
C GLY A 107 -9.64 -8.86 -46.48
N MET A 108 -10.03 -8.96 -45.21
CA MET A 108 -11.40 -8.89 -44.71
C MET A 108 -11.62 -7.50 -44.14
N THR A 109 -12.84 -6.97 -44.24
CA THR A 109 -13.22 -5.70 -43.60
C THR A 109 -14.34 -5.93 -42.60
N GLY A 110 -14.30 -5.26 -41.45
CA GLY A 110 -15.42 -5.21 -40.50
C GLY A 110 -15.24 -6.08 -39.24
N PRO A 111 -16.33 -6.44 -38.54
CA PRO A 111 -16.27 -7.02 -37.18
C PRO A 111 -15.47 -8.32 -37.07
N LEU A 112 -15.53 -9.17 -38.11
CA LEU A 112 -14.78 -10.43 -38.18
C LEU A 112 -13.27 -10.20 -38.24
N GLN A 113 -12.83 -9.14 -38.95
CA GLN A 113 -11.41 -8.77 -39.03
C GLN A 113 -10.88 -8.39 -37.64
N ILE A 114 -11.59 -7.53 -36.91
CA ILE A 114 -11.19 -7.12 -35.56
C ILE A 114 -11.17 -8.31 -34.60
N THR A 115 -12.15 -9.21 -34.71
CA THR A 115 -12.23 -10.41 -33.86
C THR A 115 -10.98 -11.29 -34.04
N LEU A 116 -10.58 -11.50 -35.29
CA LEU A 116 -9.39 -12.27 -35.62
C LEU A 116 -8.09 -11.56 -35.18
N ILE A 117 -7.99 -10.25 -35.39
CA ILE A 117 -6.84 -9.45 -34.96
C ILE A 117 -6.67 -9.51 -33.45
N VAL A 118 -7.74 -9.34 -32.68
CA VAL A 118 -7.69 -9.41 -31.22
C VAL A 118 -7.29 -10.81 -30.75
N PHE A 119 -7.88 -11.85 -31.33
CA PHE A 119 -7.56 -13.23 -30.96
C PHE A 119 -6.07 -13.57 -31.20
N ILE A 120 -5.54 -13.20 -32.38
CA ILE A 120 -4.13 -13.45 -32.70
C ILE A 120 -3.21 -12.56 -31.86
N ALA A 121 -3.54 -11.29 -31.65
CA ALA A 121 -2.76 -10.39 -30.81
C ALA A 121 -2.68 -10.89 -29.36
N LEU A 122 -3.75 -11.49 -28.83
CA LEU A 122 -3.73 -12.14 -27.50
C LEU A 122 -2.83 -13.37 -27.46
N ILE A 123 -2.85 -14.20 -28.50
CA ILE A 123 -1.94 -15.36 -28.60
C ILE A 123 -0.49 -14.88 -28.65
N VAL A 124 -0.18 -13.93 -29.54
CA VAL A 124 1.15 -13.36 -29.69
C VAL A 124 1.62 -12.71 -28.38
N GLY A 125 0.78 -11.89 -27.75
CA GLY A 125 1.07 -11.28 -26.46
C GLY A 125 1.34 -12.33 -25.36
N SER A 126 0.56 -13.41 -25.32
CA SER A 126 0.75 -14.48 -24.33
C SER A 126 2.02 -15.29 -24.56
N LEU A 127 2.47 -15.43 -25.81
CA LEU A 127 3.71 -16.14 -26.14
C LEU A 127 4.96 -15.30 -25.88
N LEU A 128 4.88 -13.98 -26.10
CA LEU A 128 6.05 -13.10 -26.05
C LEU A 128 6.36 -12.56 -24.66
N THR A 129 5.39 -12.50 -23.75
CA THR A 129 5.60 -11.85 -22.46
C THR A 129 4.72 -12.42 -21.34
N LYS A 130 5.27 -12.44 -20.12
CA LYS A 130 4.52 -12.71 -18.90
C LYS A 130 3.85 -11.44 -18.34
N SER A 131 4.19 -10.26 -18.87
CA SER A 131 3.65 -8.98 -18.42
C SER A 131 2.28 -8.73 -19.04
N VAL A 132 1.25 -8.72 -18.20
CA VAL A 132 -0.13 -8.36 -18.59
C VAL A 132 -0.19 -6.97 -19.21
N LEU A 133 0.67 -6.05 -18.76
CA LEU A 133 0.75 -4.69 -19.31
C LEU A 133 1.15 -4.72 -20.78
N VAL A 134 2.23 -5.43 -21.09
CA VAL A 134 2.75 -5.56 -22.48
C VAL A 134 1.75 -6.27 -23.36
N SER A 135 1.15 -7.37 -22.89
CA SER A 135 0.12 -8.11 -23.63
C SER A 135 -1.08 -7.22 -23.96
N ASN A 136 -1.57 -6.44 -22.99
CA ASN A 136 -2.64 -5.48 -23.23
C ASN A 136 -2.26 -4.40 -24.24
N GLN A 137 -1.01 -3.91 -24.23
CA GLN A 137 -0.54 -2.92 -25.21
C GLN A 137 -0.47 -3.49 -26.63
N ILE A 138 -0.06 -4.75 -26.78
CA ILE A 138 -0.05 -5.41 -28.08
C ILE A 138 -1.48 -5.44 -28.67
N VAL A 139 -2.46 -5.84 -27.85
CA VAL A 139 -3.87 -5.90 -28.26
C VAL A 139 -4.43 -4.51 -28.56
N ILE A 140 -4.28 -3.55 -27.65
CA ILE A 140 -4.80 -2.18 -27.82
C ILE A 140 -4.17 -1.51 -29.04
N GLY A 141 -2.85 -1.64 -29.21
CA GLY A 141 -2.13 -1.14 -30.38
C GLY A 141 -2.66 -1.76 -31.67
N SER A 142 -2.85 -3.09 -31.68
CA SER A 142 -3.37 -3.81 -32.86
C SER A 142 -4.78 -3.35 -33.25
N ILE A 143 -5.67 -3.16 -32.27
CA ILE A 143 -7.03 -2.66 -32.49
C ILE A 143 -7.00 -1.24 -33.05
N LEU A 144 -6.21 -0.34 -32.45
CA LEU A 144 -6.11 1.05 -32.87
C LEU A 144 -5.65 1.17 -34.33
N ILE A 145 -4.67 0.37 -34.72
CA ILE A 145 -4.19 0.35 -36.11
C ILE A 145 -5.26 -0.20 -37.04
N ALA A 146 -5.90 -1.30 -36.66
CA ALA A 146 -6.91 -1.93 -37.50
C ALA A 146 -8.19 -1.09 -37.69
N THR A 147 -8.45 -0.10 -36.83
CA THR A 147 -9.72 0.63 -36.80
C THR A 147 -9.64 2.08 -37.25
N ILE A 148 -8.55 2.81 -36.93
CA ILE A 148 -8.52 4.27 -37.09
C ILE A 148 -7.52 4.72 -38.18
N LEU A 149 -6.44 3.98 -38.43
CA LEU A 149 -5.38 4.44 -39.33
C LEU A 149 -5.09 3.42 -40.45
N PRO A 150 -5.55 3.65 -41.69
CA PRO A 150 -5.25 2.77 -42.80
C PRO A 150 -3.73 2.72 -43.10
N PRO A 151 -3.25 1.62 -43.70
CA PRO A 151 -1.85 1.24 -43.65
C PRO A 151 -0.94 1.88 -44.71
N ASP A 152 -1.47 2.81 -45.53
CA ASP A 152 -0.77 3.33 -46.72
C ASP A 152 0.42 4.27 -46.42
N VAL A 153 0.84 4.37 -45.15
CA VAL A 153 2.03 5.13 -44.75
C VAL A 153 3.16 4.16 -44.46
N SER A 154 4.08 4.02 -45.42
CA SER A 154 5.19 3.06 -45.46
C SER A 154 6.16 3.08 -44.24
N ASN A 155 6.05 4.06 -43.34
CA ASN A 155 6.82 4.17 -42.10
C ASN A 155 5.97 4.25 -40.82
N GLY A 156 4.65 4.09 -40.91
CA GLY A 156 3.73 4.33 -39.78
C GLY A 156 4.06 3.50 -38.54
N GLY A 157 4.60 2.29 -38.72
CA GLY A 157 4.99 1.40 -37.61
C GLY A 157 6.08 1.97 -36.71
N LEU A 158 7.13 2.51 -37.32
CA LEU A 158 8.33 3.00 -36.64
C LEU A 158 8.11 4.38 -36.03
N GLU A 159 7.35 5.25 -36.71
CA GLU A 159 6.96 6.57 -36.19
C GLU A 159 6.15 6.43 -34.89
N ARG A 160 5.23 5.46 -34.83
CA ARG A 160 4.42 5.17 -33.63
C ARG A 160 5.24 4.60 -32.46
N ALA A 161 6.23 3.78 -32.77
CA ALA A 161 7.19 3.30 -31.78
C ALA A 161 7.98 4.46 -31.16
N ILE A 162 8.40 5.40 -31.99
CA ILE A 162 9.09 6.63 -31.57
C ILE A 162 8.14 7.49 -30.71
N ASP A 163 6.88 7.66 -31.10
CA ASP A 163 5.88 8.39 -30.30
C ASP A 163 5.71 7.79 -28.91
N ALA A 164 5.61 6.46 -28.81
CA ALA A 164 5.51 5.79 -27.53
C ALA A 164 6.74 6.06 -26.66
N LEU A 165 7.95 6.00 -27.25
CA LEU A 165 9.19 6.32 -26.54
C LEU A 165 9.26 7.79 -26.08
N ILE A 166 8.84 8.74 -26.92
CA ILE A 166 8.77 10.17 -26.58
C ILE A 166 7.83 10.36 -25.38
N GLY A 167 6.65 9.75 -25.43
CA GLY A 167 5.70 9.76 -24.32
C GLY A 167 6.27 9.14 -23.05
N CYS A 168 7.05 8.06 -23.16
CA CYS A 168 7.76 7.49 -22.01
C CYS A 168 8.75 8.45 -21.38
N VAL A 169 9.62 9.05 -22.19
CA VAL A 169 10.64 10.01 -21.74
C VAL A 169 9.99 11.23 -21.10
N ILE A 170 8.95 11.80 -21.71
CA ILE A 170 8.25 12.98 -21.19
C ILE A 170 7.45 12.63 -19.94
N GLY A 171 6.85 11.44 -19.85
CA GLY A 171 6.19 10.96 -18.64
C GLY A 171 7.15 10.87 -17.46
N ILE A 172 8.34 10.28 -17.69
CA ILE A 172 9.41 10.19 -16.69
C ILE A 172 9.92 11.58 -16.30
N ALA A 173 10.15 12.47 -17.27
CA ALA A 173 10.56 13.85 -17.03
C ALA A 173 9.52 14.64 -16.23
N THR A 174 8.23 14.42 -16.51
CA THR A 174 7.13 15.04 -15.77
C THR A 174 7.13 14.59 -14.30
N ILE A 175 7.35 13.30 -14.02
CA ILE A 175 7.53 12.80 -12.64
C ILE A 175 8.74 13.46 -11.98
N ALA A 176 9.84 13.61 -12.73
CA ALA A 176 11.08 14.18 -12.22
C ALA A 176 10.94 15.65 -11.83
N LEU A 177 10.25 16.44 -12.66
CA LEU A 177 10.16 17.90 -12.56
C LEU A 177 8.98 18.36 -11.69
N LEU A 178 7.89 17.60 -11.64
CA LEU A 178 6.70 17.91 -10.85
C LEU A 178 6.47 16.84 -9.78
N PRO A 179 7.39 16.59 -8.82
CA PRO A 179 7.21 15.48 -7.89
C PRO A 179 5.99 15.68 -6.98
N ASN A 180 5.07 14.70 -6.99
CA ASN A 180 4.01 14.63 -5.99
C ASN A 180 4.60 14.05 -4.70
N SER A 181 4.47 14.73 -3.56
CA SER A 181 5.02 14.30 -2.26
C SER A 181 4.53 12.88 -1.90
N PRO A 182 5.35 11.83 -2.11
CA PRO A 182 4.91 10.45 -1.91
C PRO A 182 4.85 10.11 -0.42
N LEU A 183 5.68 10.79 0.39
CA LEU A 183 5.75 10.64 1.84
C LEU A 183 4.44 11.01 2.53
N THR A 184 3.75 12.05 2.07
CA THR A 184 2.50 12.50 2.70
C THR A 184 1.39 11.47 2.53
N ASN A 185 1.28 10.91 1.32
CA ASN A 185 0.30 9.86 1.03
C ASN A 185 0.68 8.57 1.78
N GLY A 186 1.95 8.18 1.75
CA GLY A 186 2.42 6.98 2.47
C GLY A 186 2.16 7.04 3.97
N ARG A 187 2.42 8.19 4.62
CA ARG A 187 2.16 8.35 6.08
C ARG A 187 0.68 8.18 6.42
N ASN A 188 -0.22 8.75 5.60
CA ASN A 188 -1.65 8.56 5.79
C ASN A 188 -2.06 7.09 5.63
N GLU A 189 -1.47 6.36 4.68
CA GLU A 189 -1.76 4.93 4.51
C GLU A 189 -1.24 4.10 5.70
N ILE A 190 -0.03 4.37 6.21
CA ILE A 190 0.47 3.75 7.46
C ILE A 190 -0.44 4.06 8.64
N SER A 191 -0.89 5.32 8.79
CA SER A 191 -1.79 5.74 9.85
C SER A 191 -3.09 4.92 9.86
N LYS A 192 -3.69 4.66 8.69
CA LYS A 192 -4.88 3.81 8.58
C LYS A 192 -4.60 2.37 8.99
N VAL A 193 -3.47 1.80 8.56
CA VAL A 193 -3.09 0.42 8.94
C VAL A 193 -2.87 0.30 10.45
N LEU A 194 -2.18 1.27 11.08
CA LEU A 194 -2.01 1.32 12.53
C LEU A 194 -3.35 1.49 13.28
N ALA A 195 -4.29 2.25 12.72
CA ALA A 195 -5.63 2.37 13.29
C ALA A 195 -6.41 1.04 13.22
N ILE A 196 -6.23 0.26 12.15
CA ILE A 196 -6.81 -1.09 12.04
C ILE A 196 -6.17 -2.01 13.10
N ILE A 197 -4.84 -2.00 13.23
CA ILE A 197 -4.12 -2.78 14.26
C ILE A 197 -4.66 -2.48 15.66
N SER A 198 -4.80 -1.19 16.00
CA SER A 198 -5.38 -0.75 17.28
C SER A 198 -6.81 -1.28 17.46
N SER A 199 -7.67 -1.15 16.45
CA SER A 199 -9.06 -1.61 16.49
C SER A 199 -9.17 -3.11 16.76
N VAL A 200 -8.33 -3.91 16.10
CA VAL A 200 -8.34 -5.37 16.29
C VAL A 200 -7.83 -5.77 17.66
N LEU A 201 -6.80 -5.09 18.17
CA LEU A 201 -6.32 -5.32 19.54
C LEU A 201 -7.40 -4.96 20.58
N ASP A 202 -8.13 -3.87 20.39
CA ASP A 202 -9.28 -3.48 21.24
C ASP A 202 -10.39 -4.54 21.21
N ASP A 203 -10.76 -5.04 20.02
CA ASP A 203 -11.78 -6.08 19.86
C ASP A 203 -11.33 -7.41 20.53
N VAL A 204 -10.04 -7.75 20.45
CA VAL A 204 -9.47 -8.91 21.16
C VAL A 204 -9.50 -8.70 22.67
N VAL A 205 -9.15 -7.51 23.17
CA VAL A 205 -9.21 -7.18 24.61
C VAL A 205 -10.65 -7.32 25.12
N ALA A 206 -11.63 -6.82 24.37
CA ALA A 206 -13.04 -6.97 24.73
C ALA A 206 -13.47 -8.44 24.75
N GLY A 207 -13.16 -9.20 23.69
CA GLY A 207 -13.48 -10.62 23.61
C GLY A 207 -12.83 -11.47 24.71
N LEU A 208 -11.59 -11.17 25.10
CA LEU A 208 -10.89 -11.86 26.19
C LEU A 208 -11.47 -11.50 27.58
N ARG A 209 -11.90 -10.25 27.79
CA ARG A 209 -12.53 -9.80 29.06
C ARG A 209 -13.88 -10.45 29.28
N ASP A 210 -14.71 -10.46 28.24
CA ASP A 210 -16.10 -10.93 28.32
C ASP A 210 -16.25 -12.42 27.97
N ASN A 211 -15.14 -13.07 27.59
CA ASN A 211 -15.11 -14.45 27.10
C ASN A 211 -16.08 -14.68 25.92
N ASP A 212 -16.10 -13.72 24.99
CA ASP A 212 -16.98 -13.71 23.81
C ASP A 212 -16.15 -13.87 22.53
N SER A 213 -16.11 -15.10 22.01
CA SER A 213 -15.41 -15.40 20.75
C SER A 213 -16.03 -14.67 19.56
N LYS A 214 -17.33 -14.33 19.59
CA LYS A 214 -18.02 -13.72 18.45
C LYS A 214 -17.53 -12.31 18.15
N VAL A 215 -17.09 -11.57 19.16
CA VAL A 215 -16.48 -10.23 18.98
C VAL A 215 -15.17 -10.37 18.20
N ILE A 216 -14.36 -11.37 18.57
CA ILE A 216 -13.07 -11.65 17.94
C ILE A 216 -13.26 -12.13 16.49
N ASP A 217 -14.24 -13.00 16.25
CA ASP A 217 -14.57 -13.49 14.91
C ASP A 217 -15.01 -12.36 13.97
N GLN A 218 -15.87 -11.45 14.46
CA GLN A 218 -16.30 -10.29 13.68
C GLN A 218 -15.13 -9.37 13.32
N ALA A 219 -14.19 -9.15 14.25
CA ALA A 219 -12.99 -8.38 13.99
C ALA A 219 -12.10 -9.08 12.94
N MET A 220 -11.91 -10.39 13.05
CA MET A 220 -11.14 -11.19 12.09
C MET A 220 -11.75 -11.19 10.69
N ASP A 221 -13.08 -11.31 10.57
CA ASP A 221 -13.79 -11.22 9.30
C ASP A 221 -13.61 -9.84 8.66
N ALA A 222 -13.72 -8.77 9.45
CA ALA A 222 -13.49 -7.41 8.95
C ALA A 222 -12.07 -7.23 8.39
N VAL A 223 -11.05 -7.74 9.09
CA VAL A 223 -9.65 -7.66 8.63
C VAL A 223 -9.42 -8.52 7.39
N ASN A 224 -9.93 -9.76 7.36
CA ASN A 224 -9.77 -10.66 6.23
C ASN A 224 -10.38 -10.08 4.95
N ASN A 225 -11.59 -9.51 5.06
CA ASN A 225 -12.26 -8.83 3.95
C ASN A 225 -11.49 -7.57 3.48
N SER A 226 -10.75 -6.92 4.39
CA SER A 226 -9.96 -5.72 4.11
C SER A 226 -8.50 -6.00 3.72
N GLN A 227 -8.08 -7.27 3.59
CA GLN A 227 -6.67 -7.64 3.38
C GLN A 227 -6.10 -7.09 2.07
N THR A 228 -6.90 -7.11 1.00
CA THR A 228 -6.52 -6.53 -0.30
C THR A 228 -6.29 -5.02 -0.17
N GLU A 229 -7.15 -4.33 0.58
CA GLU A 229 -7.02 -2.90 0.83
C GLU A 229 -5.77 -2.59 1.66
N ILE A 230 -5.51 -3.32 2.74
CA ILE A 230 -4.30 -3.21 3.56
C ILE A 230 -3.04 -3.40 2.71
N ASN A 231 -3.02 -4.43 1.88
CA ASN A 231 -1.90 -4.68 0.97
C ASN A 231 -1.73 -3.54 -0.05
N SER A 232 -2.83 -2.99 -0.55
CA SER A 232 -2.79 -1.83 -1.46
C SER A 232 -2.26 -0.57 -0.77
N MET A 233 -2.61 -0.35 0.51
CA MET A 233 -2.14 0.77 1.33
C MET A 233 -0.62 0.69 1.55
N LEU A 234 -0.12 -0.50 1.91
CA LEU A 234 1.32 -0.75 2.07
C LEU A 234 2.09 -0.61 0.75
N ALA A 235 1.53 -1.11 -0.36
CA ALA A 235 2.12 -0.97 -1.69
C ALA A 235 2.15 0.50 -2.17
N ALA A 236 1.09 1.26 -1.89
CA ALA A 236 1.02 2.69 -2.17
C ALA A 236 2.10 3.45 -1.38
N ALA A 237 2.27 3.13 -0.09
CA ALA A 237 3.32 3.72 0.73
C ALA A 237 4.75 3.40 0.24
N LYS A 238 4.96 2.23 -0.37
CA LYS A 238 6.24 1.81 -0.99
C LYS A 238 6.57 2.55 -2.30
N SER A 239 5.58 3.12 -2.98
CA SER A 239 5.73 3.72 -4.32
C SER A 239 6.60 5.00 -4.34
N GLY A 240 6.98 5.57 -3.19
CA GLY A 240 7.84 6.74 -3.11
C GLY A 240 9.29 6.53 -3.58
N LYS A 241 9.78 5.28 -3.57
CA LYS A 241 11.18 4.93 -3.90
C LYS A 241 11.59 5.40 -5.30
N GLU A 242 10.69 5.22 -6.25
CA GLU A 242 10.96 5.48 -7.66
C GLU A 242 11.04 6.96 -7.97
N VAL A 243 10.13 7.76 -7.41
CA VAL A 243 10.14 9.23 -7.56
C VAL A 243 11.49 9.80 -7.11
N THR A 244 12.08 9.24 -6.06
CA THR A 244 13.35 9.73 -5.49
C THR A 244 14.60 9.27 -6.26
N LYS A 245 14.48 8.18 -7.05
CA LYS A 245 15.53 7.79 -8.01
C LYS A 245 15.59 8.79 -9.16
N VAL A 246 14.43 9.18 -9.69
CA VAL A 246 14.30 9.96 -10.93
C VAL A 246 14.31 11.47 -10.69
N SER A 247 13.68 11.97 -9.63
CA SER A 247 13.52 13.41 -9.37
C SER A 247 14.73 14.01 -8.64
N PRO A 248 15.49 14.94 -9.26
CA PRO A 248 16.59 15.65 -8.60
C PRO A 248 16.13 16.48 -7.40
N LEU A 249 14.93 17.06 -7.49
CA LEU A 249 14.31 17.90 -6.46
C LEU A 249 14.07 17.13 -5.14
N MET A 250 13.97 15.79 -5.19
CA MET A 250 13.74 14.95 -4.01
C MET A 250 15.00 14.26 -3.48
N TRP A 251 16.18 14.50 -4.07
CA TRP A 251 17.41 13.82 -3.64
C TRP A 251 17.81 14.15 -2.20
N SER A 252 17.52 15.36 -1.72
CA SER A 252 17.73 15.74 -0.32
C SER A 252 16.87 14.92 0.66
N SER A 253 15.69 14.45 0.22
CA SER A 253 14.76 13.64 1.02
C SER A 253 15.06 12.13 0.99
N ARG A 254 16.10 11.68 0.27
CA ARG A 254 16.49 10.25 0.15
C ARG A 254 16.67 9.54 1.48
N ARG A 255 17.29 10.21 2.46
CA ARG A 255 17.52 9.63 3.78
C ARG A 255 16.20 9.43 4.54
N GLN A 256 15.32 10.44 4.50
CA GLN A 256 14.02 10.38 5.16
C GLN A 256 13.13 9.29 4.55
N LEU A 257 13.13 9.17 3.21
CA LEU A 257 12.36 8.12 2.54
C LEU A 257 12.90 6.72 2.81
N ARG A 258 14.23 6.51 2.82
CA ARG A 258 14.81 5.21 3.21
C ARG A 258 14.43 4.82 4.64
N SER A 259 14.42 5.79 5.56
CA SER A 259 13.93 5.56 6.93
C SER A 259 12.46 5.18 6.93
N PHE A 260 11.64 5.86 6.12
CA PHE A 260 10.22 5.58 5.97
C PHE A 260 9.94 4.18 5.40
N GLU A 261 10.68 3.77 4.37
CA GLU A 261 10.56 2.44 3.76
C GLU A 261 10.87 1.31 4.75
N ARG A 262 11.86 1.49 5.63
CA ARG A 262 12.21 0.50 6.65
C ARG A 262 11.09 0.24 7.65
N MET A 263 10.15 1.18 7.81
CA MET A 263 9.01 1.01 8.72
C MET A 263 7.85 0.23 8.07
N LEU A 264 7.79 0.14 6.73
CA LEU A 264 6.66 -0.49 6.04
C LEU A 264 6.56 -2.00 6.29
N GLU A 265 7.70 -2.68 6.33
CA GLU A 265 7.74 -4.12 6.59
C GLU A 265 7.30 -4.46 8.03
N PRO A 266 7.84 -3.80 9.09
CA PRO A 266 7.32 -3.93 10.45
C PRO A 266 5.83 -3.66 10.59
N VAL A 267 5.29 -2.59 9.98
CA VAL A 267 3.83 -2.33 9.99
C VAL A 267 3.06 -3.50 9.38
N GLY A 268 3.53 -4.02 8.24
CA GLY A 268 2.92 -5.20 7.61
C GLY A 268 3.05 -6.48 8.44
N ASN A 269 4.14 -6.64 9.19
CA ASN A 269 4.32 -7.74 10.14
C ASN A 269 3.31 -7.63 11.29
N CYS A 270 3.11 -6.45 11.88
CA CYS A 270 2.14 -6.22 12.95
C CYS A 270 0.73 -6.70 12.57
N VAL A 271 0.27 -6.43 11.34
CA VAL A 271 -1.05 -6.90 10.88
C VAL A 271 -1.14 -8.44 10.96
N ARG A 272 -0.13 -9.15 10.47
CA ARG A 272 -0.08 -10.62 10.52
C ARG A 272 0.00 -11.14 11.96
N LEU A 273 0.83 -10.52 12.79
CA LEU A 273 1.00 -10.91 14.19
C LEU A 273 -0.30 -10.74 14.98
N VAL A 274 -1.00 -9.63 14.78
CA VAL A 274 -2.30 -9.37 15.42
C VAL A 274 -3.38 -10.32 14.93
N GLN A 275 -3.40 -10.72 13.65
CA GLN A 275 -4.32 -11.76 13.16
C GLN A 275 -4.06 -13.12 13.84
N VAL A 276 -2.80 -13.51 14.02
CA VAL A 276 -2.47 -14.75 14.72
C VAL A 276 -2.85 -14.66 16.20
N LEU A 277 -2.61 -13.51 16.82
CA LEU A 277 -3.01 -13.22 18.20
C LEU A 277 -4.52 -13.34 18.38
N ALA A 278 -5.30 -12.65 17.53
CA ALA A 278 -6.75 -12.70 17.54
C ALA A 278 -7.29 -14.12 17.33
N ARG A 279 -6.74 -14.89 16.37
CA ARG A 279 -7.13 -16.29 16.20
C ARG A 279 -6.89 -17.13 17.45
N ARG A 280 -5.78 -16.91 18.17
CA ARG A 280 -5.49 -17.63 19.41
C ARG A 280 -6.38 -17.20 20.57
N ALA A 281 -6.74 -15.92 20.63
CA ALA A 281 -7.71 -15.41 21.58
C ALA A 281 -9.12 -15.98 21.33
N GLY A 282 -9.55 -16.10 20.06
CA GLY A 282 -10.81 -16.73 19.69
C GLY A 282 -10.91 -18.17 20.19
N VAL A 283 -9.91 -19.01 19.88
CA VAL A 283 -9.84 -20.40 20.36
C VAL A 283 -9.87 -20.46 21.89
N LEU A 284 -9.11 -19.59 22.57
CA LEU A 284 -9.10 -19.53 24.02
C LEU A 284 -10.48 -19.23 24.60
N CYS A 285 -11.24 -18.32 23.97
CA CYS A 285 -12.60 -18.01 24.40
C CYS A 285 -13.59 -19.16 24.09
N GLU A 286 -13.47 -19.82 22.93
CA GLU A 286 -14.29 -20.97 22.56
C GLU A 286 -14.11 -22.15 23.54
N ASP A 287 -12.87 -22.38 23.98
CA ASP A 287 -12.52 -23.40 24.95
C ASP A 287 -12.96 -23.03 26.39
N GLY A 288 -13.46 -21.81 26.60
CA GLY A 288 -13.87 -21.30 27.91
C GLY A 288 -12.71 -20.99 28.87
N ASP A 289 -11.48 -20.96 28.34
CA ASP A 289 -10.27 -20.64 29.07
C ASP A 289 -10.12 -19.13 29.30
N LYS A 290 -9.13 -18.74 30.11
CA LYS A 290 -8.83 -17.33 30.41
C LYS A 290 -7.35 -17.03 30.34
N VAL A 291 -7.04 -15.80 29.99
CA VAL A 291 -5.71 -15.19 30.15
C VAL A 291 -5.65 -14.42 31.46
N SER A 292 -4.45 -14.10 31.95
CA SER A 292 -4.32 -13.27 33.14
C SER A 292 -4.69 -11.81 32.86
N ASP A 293 -5.13 -11.08 33.88
CA ASP A 293 -5.46 -9.65 33.77
C ASP A 293 -4.28 -8.81 33.26
N LYS A 294 -3.05 -9.24 33.58
CA LYS A 294 -1.84 -8.60 33.09
C LYS A 294 -1.67 -8.77 31.58
N GLN A 295 -2.01 -9.93 31.00
CA GLN A 295 -1.97 -10.09 29.55
C GLN A 295 -2.96 -9.15 28.86
N ILE A 296 -4.16 -9.01 29.42
CA ILE A 296 -5.18 -8.09 28.90
C ILE A 296 -4.69 -6.65 28.95
N ALA A 297 -4.09 -6.22 30.06
CA ALA A 297 -3.52 -4.87 30.21
C ALA A 297 -2.42 -4.58 29.18
N LEU A 298 -1.52 -5.54 28.91
CA LEU A 298 -0.48 -5.38 27.90
C LEU A 298 -1.05 -5.23 26.49
N LEU A 299 -2.14 -5.94 26.16
CA LEU A 299 -2.82 -5.82 24.87
C LEU A 299 -3.53 -4.48 24.72
N GLU A 300 -4.20 -4.00 25.78
CA GLU A 300 -4.85 -2.68 25.82
C GLU A 300 -3.82 -1.56 25.62
N GLU A 301 -2.66 -1.68 26.28
CA GLU A 301 -1.56 -0.73 26.12
C GLU A 301 -0.99 -0.72 24.69
N LEU A 302 -0.85 -1.90 24.05
CA LEU A 302 -0.47 -1.98 22.63
C LEU A 302 -1.52 -1.36 21.70
N ALA A 303 -2.81 -1.54 22.00
CA ALA A 303 -3.90 -0.95 21.22
C ALA A 303 -3.83 0.58 21.26
N ASP A 304 -3.64 1.15 22.45
CA ASP A 304 -3.49 2.59 22.67
C ASP A 304 -2.23 3.15 22.00
N ILE A 305 -1.10 2.43 22.07
CA ILE A 305 0.14 2.84 21.41
C ILE A 305 -0.04 2.84 19.88
N ALA A 306 -0.66 1.80 19.32
CA ALA A 306 -0.93 1.73 17.89
C ALA A 306 -1.84 2.89 17.42
N LEU A 307 -2.83 3.28 18.22
CA LEU A 307 -3.67 4.45 17.96
C LEU A 307 -2.89 5.77 18.07
N GLY A 308 -2.01 5.87 19.06
CA GLY A 308 -1.08 6.98 19.22
C GLY A 308 -0.20 7.15 17.98
N LEU A 309 0.44 6.07 17.53
CA LEU A 309 1.24 6.07 16.31
C LEU A 309 0.39 6.43 15.08
N SER A 310 -0.83 5.88 14.96
CA SER A 310 -1.75 6.25 13.89
C SER A 310 -1.97 7.77 13.83
N THR A 311 -2.16 8.41 14.99
CA THR A 311 -2.35 9.86 15.12
C THR A 311 -1.08 10.65 14.75
N VAL A 312 0.09 10.18 15.19
CA VAL A 312 1.40 10.77 14.84
C VAL A 312 1.65 10.74 13.33
N TYR A 313 1.30 9.63 12.65
CA TYR A 313 1.46 9.51 11.20
C TYR A 313 0.43 10.34 10.43
N GLN A 314 -0.76 10.57 11.00
CA GLN A 314 -1.78 11.44 10.42
C GLN A 314 -1.42 12.94 10.49
N LYS A 315 -0.83 13.38 11.61
CA LYS A 315 -0.43 14.77 11.83
C LYS A 315 0.82 15.11 11.01
N ARG A 316 0.83 16.30 10.39
CA ARG A 316 1.80 16.68 9.33
C ARG A 316 3.05 17.43 9.83
N THR A 317 3.38 17.37 11.12
CA THR A 317 4.39 18.28 11.70
C THR A 317 5.50 17.51 12.42
N LYS A 318 6.76 17.71 11.98
CA LYS A 318 7.97 17.14 12.61
C LYS A 318 8.08 17.43 14.10
N VAL A 319 7.53 18.54 14.57
CA VAL A 319 7.50 18.95 15.98
C VAL A 319 6.68 17.97 16.82
N ILE A 320 5.55 17.49 16.29
CA ILE A 320 4.67 16.55 16.99
C ILE A 320 5.31 15.17 17.05
N GLU A 321 5.93 14.72 15.94
CA GLU A 321 6.71 13.48 15.91
C GLU A 321 7.82 13.49 16.97
N ALA A 322 8.56 14.60 17.09
CA ALA A 322 9.65 14.73 18.05
C ALA A 322 9.21 14.72 19.53
N GLN A 323 7.93 15.00 19.81
CA GLN A 323 7.38 15.00 21.16
C GLN A 323 6.63 13.70 21.50
N GLU A 324 5.81 13.20 20.58
CA GLU A 324 4.92 12.06 20.83
C GLU A 324 5.66 10.71 20.68
N ILE A 325 6.59 10.57 19.72
CA ILE A 325 7.30 9.29 19.49
C ILE A 325 8.12 8.85 20.72
N PRO A 326 8.92 9.70 21.39
CA PRO A 326 9.67 9.28 22.58
C PRO A 326 8.78 8.77 23.71
N ALA A 327 7.60 9.38 23.90
CA ALA A 327 6.64 8.93 24.91
C ALA A 327 6.07 7.54 24.57
N LEU A 328 5.73 7.31 23.30
CA LEU A 328 5.26 6.00 22.82
C LEU A 328 6.34 4.92 22.91
N ILE A 329 7.61 5.27 22.64
CA ILE A 329 8.75 4.34 22.83
C ILE A 329 8.87 3.93 24.30
N ASN A 330 8.76 4.86 25.25
CA ASN A 330 8.85 4.51 26.66
C ASN A 330 7.72 3.57 27.08
N ARG A 331 6.48 3.82 26.66
CA ARG A 331 5.35 2.91 26.89
C ARG A 331 5.57 1.53 26.27
N LEU A 332 6.13 1.47 25.04
CA LEU A 332 6.51 0.19 24.41
C LEU A 332 7.60 -0.56 25.18
N ARG A 333 8.57 0.16 25.78
CA ARG A 333 9.60 -0.44 26.63
C ARG A 333 8.99 -1.02 27.90
N ASP A 334 8.02 -0.34 28.49
CA ASP A 334 7.29 -0.86 29.66
C ASP A 334 6.55 -2.15 29.30
N VAL A 335 5.81 -2.18 28.18
CA VAL A 335 5.18 -3.41 27.66
C VAL A 335 6.21 -4.52 27.41
N ALA A 336 7.36 -4.18 26.83
CA ALA A 336 8.43 -5.13 26.54
C ALA A 336 9.08 -5.71 27.82
N ALA A 337 9.28 -4.88 28.84
CA ALA A 337 9.84 -5.25 30.14
C ALA A 337 8.85 -6.08 30.97
N GLU A 338 7.55 -5.79 30.85
CA GLU A 338 6.51 -6.49 31.60
C GLU A 338 6.04 -7.79 30.93
N SER A 339 6.28 -7.98 29.63
CA SER A 339 5.85 -9.17 28.86
C SER A 339 6.72 -10.42 29.06
N GLY A 340 7.11 -10.72 30.30
CA GLY A 340 7.82 -11.95 30.67
C GLY A 340 6.89 -13.17 30.84
N THR A 341 7.47 -14.36 31.04
CA THR A 341 6.71 -15.60 31.25
C THR A 341 5.90 -15.59 32.56
N GLU A 342 6.32 -14.78 33.54
CA GLU A 342 5.64 -14.60 34.82
C GLU A 342 4.30 -13.85 34.74
N VAL A 343 3.96 -13.33 33.56
CA VAL A 343 2.63 -12.78 33.28
C VAL A 343 1.60 -13.91 33.17
N LEU A 344 2.03 -15.12 32.82
CA LEU A 344 1.16 -16.28 32.67
C LEU A 344 0.82 -16.89 34.03
N ASP A 345 -0.42 -17.38 34.16
CA ASP A 345 -0.83 -18.15 35.31
C ASP A 345 -0.19 -19.55 35.28
N LYS A 346 -0.07 -20.20 36.45
CA LYS A 346 0.63 -21.48 36.59
C LYS A 346 0.11 -22.60 35.66
N ASN A 347 -1.18 -22.53 35.29
CA ASN A 347 -1.86 -23.53 34.45
C ASN A 347 -2.33 -22.93 33.11
N SER A 348 -1.66 -21.89 32.60
CA SER A 348 -2.01 -21.29 31.31
C SER A 348 -1.96 -22.31 30.17
N VAL A 349 -2.98 -22.27 29.31
CA VAL A 349 -3.04 -23.10 28.09
C VAL A 349 -2.15 -22.57 26.98
N LEU A 350 -1.87 -23.39 25.97
CA LEU A 350 -0.99 -23.03 24.86
C LEU A 350 -1.41 -21.71 24.17
N SER A 351 -2.72 -21.46 24.05
CA SER A 351 -3.23 -20.22 23.47
C SER A 351 -2.79 -18.98 24.25
N ALA A 352 -2.72 -19.05 25.59
CA ALA A 352 -2.22 -17.94 26.41
C ALA A 352 -0.72 -17.68 26.20
N TYR A 353 0.10 -18.73 26.07
CA TYR A 353 1.52 -18.61 25.70
C TYR A 353 1.68 -17.99 24.30
N ALA A 354 0.85 -18.41 23.34
CA ALA A 354 0.87 -17.88 21.99
C ALA A 354 0.49 -16.39 21.95
N ILE A 355 -0.51 -15.98 22.72
CA ILE A 355 -0.89 -14.57 22.86
C ILE A 355 0.29 -13.77 23.42
N LEU A 356 0.93 -14.22 24.51
CA LEU A 356 2.11 -13.54 25.07
C LEU A 356 3.25 -13.42 24.04
N ALA A 357 3.54 -14.48 23.28
CA ALA A 357 4.56 -14.45 22.25
C ALA A 357 4.26 -13.42 21.15
N GLN A 358 2.98 -13.26 20.78
CA GLN A 358 2.58 -12.25 19.80
C GLN A 358 2.55 -10.84 20.37
N THR A 359 2.15 -10.63 21.63
CA THR A 359 2.28 -9.34 22.34
C THR A 359 3.72 -8.84 22.27
N ARG A 360 4.69 -9.72 22.58
CA ARG A 360 6.13 -9.41 22.50
C ARG A 360 6.58 -9.05 21.09
N SER A 361 6.14 -9.81 20.09
CA SER A 361 6.52 -9.58 18.69
C SER A 361 5.93 -8.27 18.14
N VAL A 362 4.69 -7.95 18.49
CA VAL A 362 4.04 -6.68 18.13
C VAL A 362 4.74 -5.50 18.79
N ALA A 363 5.11 -5.60 20.08
CA ALA A 363 5.86 -4.55 20.76
C ALA A 363 7.19 -4.24 20.06
N VAL A 364 7.93 -5.28 19.64
CA VAL A 364 9.17 -5.13 18.88
C VAL A 364 8.94 -4.44 17.55
N ASP A 365 7.99 -4.91 16.75
CA ASP A 365 7.74 -4.29 15.43
C ASP A 365 7.25 -2.84 15.57
N LEU A 366 6.43 -2.51 16.57
CA LEU A 366 6.03 -1.12 16.85
C LEU A 366 7.20 -0.25 17.29
N MET A 367 8.18 -0.78 18.04
CA MET A 367 9.42 -0.07 18.36
C MET A 367 10.25 0.21 17.11
N ILE A 368 10.31 -0.74 16.17
CA ILE A 368 10.98 -0.54 14.88
C ILE A 368 10.24 0.52 14.05
N VAL A 369 8.90 0.56 14.10
CA VAL A 369 8.08 1.63 13.50
C VAL A 369 8.41 2.99 14.14
N CYS A 370 8.74 3.04 15.43
CA CYS A 370 9.22 4.27 16.07
C CYS A 370 10.66 4.66 15.69
N GLY A 371 11.37 3.84 14.89
CA GLY A 371 12.72 4.10 14.40
C GLY A 371 13.83 3.36 15.15
N MET A 372 13.52 2.45 16.07
CA MET A 372 14.53 1.60 16.70
C MET A 372 15.11 0.58 15.71
N SER A 373 16.36 0.18 15.94
CA SER A 373 16.93 -1.00 15.28
C SER A 373 16.25 -2.26 15.81
N ARG A 374 16.29 -3.35 15.03
CA ARG A 374 15.73 -4.63 15.47
C ARG A 374 16.45 -5.13 16.72
N GLU A 375 17.75 -4.96 16.76
CA GLU A 375 18.62 -5.38 17.86
C GLU A 375 18.25 -4.66 19.15
N SER A 376 18.13 -3.32 19.11
CA SER A 376 17.75 -2.53 20.27
C SER A 376 16.31 -2.79 20.71
N ALA A 377 15.38 -2.99 19.77
CA ALA A 377 13.98 -3.31 20.10
C ALA A 377 13.85 -4.68 20.79
N VAL A 378 14.56 -5.70 20.30
CA VAL A 378 14.56 -7.03 20.94
C VAL A 378 15.24 -6.98 22.31
N ALA A 379 16.28 -6.17 22.48
CA ALA A 379 16.92 -5.98 23.78
C ALA A 379 15.99 -5.36 24.84
N GLN A 380 14.93 -4.64 24.46
CA GLN A 380 13.95 -4.13 25.45
C GLN A 380 13.07 -5.25 26.04
N LEU A 381 13.00 -6.41 25.39
CA LEU A 381 12.17 -7.51 25.87
C LEU A 381 12.78 -8.15 27.11
N LYS A 382 11.92 -8.47 28.08
CA LYS A 382 12.31 -9.35 29.18
C LYS A 382 12.80 -10.71 28.64
N PRO A 383 13.99 -11.20 29.05
CA PRO A 383 14.52 -12.46 28.54
C PRO A 383 13.65 -13.66 28.91
N THR A 384 13.40 -14.51 27.93
CA THR A 384 12.74 -15.83 28.13
C THR A 384 13.70 -17.00 27.93
N SER A 385 14.95 -16.72 27.56
CA SER A 385 16.04 -17.69 27.40
C SER A 385 17.22 -17.31 28.28
N LYS A 386 17.96 -18.31 28.75
CA LYS A 386 19.23 -18.12 29.49
C LYS A 386 20.35 -17.57 28.59
N THR A 387 20.22 -17.72 27.27
CA THR A 387 21.21 -17.29 26.27
C THR A 387 20.52 -16.45 25.18
N PRO A 388 20.03 -15.24 25.51
CA PRO A 388 19.42 -14.37 24.51
C PRO A 388 20.48 -13.88 23.52
N ALA A 389 20.14 -13.85 22.23
CA ALA A 389 21.05 -13.33 21.20
C ALA A 389 21.34 -11.83 21.38
N PHE A 390 20.38 -11.08 21.93
CA PHE A 390 20.50 -9.68 22.31
C PHE A 390 20.12 -9.55 23.79
N PRO A 391 21.08 -9.38 24.71
CA PRO A 391 20.79 -9.22 26.13
C PRO A 391 20.10 -7.87 26.40
N PRO A 392 19.31 -7.75 27.49
CA PRO A 392 18.67 -6.49 27.82
C PRO A 392 19.68 -5.38 28.06
N GLU A 393 19.37 -4.19 27.55
CA GLU A 393 20.10 -2.98 27.93
C GLU A 393 19.77 -2.68 29.40
N ALA A 394 20.83 -2.55 30.22
CA ALA A 394 20.74 -2.43 31.68
C ALA A 394 20.12 -1.11 32.15
#